data_AF-A0A958G2C5-F1
#
_entry.id   AF-A0A958G2C5-F1
#
_cell.length_a   1.000
_cell.length_b   1.000
_cell.length_c   1.000
_cell.angle_alpha   90.00
_cell.angle_beta   90.00
_cell.angle_gamma   90.00
#
_symmetry.space_group_name_H-M   'P 1'
#
loop_
_entity.id
_entity.type
_entity.pdbx_description
1 polymer ?
#
loop_
_entity_poly.entity_id
_entity_poly.type
_entity_poly.pdbx_seq_one_letter_code
_entity_poly.pdbx_strand_id
1 'polypeptide(L)' 'MKTLPYGTWPSPITADLIAAAGRRLGDIAVDGDSVYWIESRPEQEGRNTIMMWNPGGELREVTPPPFNVRSRAHE' A
#
# COMPACT_ATOMS: atom_id res chain seq x y z
N MET A 1 -6.42 -4.65 -39.80
CA MET A 1 -6.59 -5.00 -38.37
C MET A 1 -6.18 -6.47 -38.22
N LYS A 2 -5.18 -6.78 -37.39
CA LYS A 2 -4.68 -8.15 -37.25
C LYS A 2 -5.39 -8.82 -36.08
N THR A 3 -6.16 -9.87 -36.36
CA THR A 3 -6.81 -10.70 -35.34
C THR A 3 -5.78 -11.66 -34.72
N LEU A 4 -5.83 -11.82 -33.40
CA LEU A 4 -4.98 -12.72 -32.64
C LEU A 4 -5.85 -13.76 -31.92
N PRO A 5 -5.39 -15.02 -31.80
CA PRO A 5 -6.03 -16.03 -30.96
C PRO A 5 -6.26 -15.54 -29.52
N TYR A 6 -7.28 -16.10 -28.87
CA TYR A 6 -7.48 -15.86 -27.43
C TYR A 6 -6.25 -16.32 -26.64
N GLY A 7 -5.82 -15.49 -25.67
CA GLY A 7 -4.65 -15.77 -24.82
C GLY A 7 -3.30 -15.34 -25.41
N THR A 8 -3.22 -14.85 -26.65
CA THR A 8 -1.97 -14.38 -27.25
C THR A 8 -1.93 -12.86 -27.44
N TRP A 9 -2.83 -12.14 -26.79
CA TRP A 9 -2.82 -10.69 -26.82
C TRP A 9 -1.64 -10.19 -25.99
N PRO A 10 -0.81 -9.27 -26.52
CA PRO A 10 0.27 -8.68 -25.74
C PRO A 10 -0.36 -7.96 -24.53
N SER A 11 0.01 -8.42 -23.34
CA SER A 11 -0.45 -7.84 -22.08
C SER A 11 0.65 -6.97 -21.49
N PRO A 12 0.37 -5.71 -21.12
CA PRO A 12 1.29 -4.91 -20.32
C PRO A 12 1.37 -5.38 -18.86
N ILE A 13 0.45 -6.25 -18.42
CA ILE A 13 0.42 -6.85 -17.08
C ILE A 13 1.28 -8.10 -17.10
N THR A 14 2.46 -8.03 -16.49
CA THR A 14 3.43 -9.13 -16.40
C THR A 14 3.18 -10.00 -15.15
N ALA A 15 3.71 -11.23 -15.15
CA ALA A 15 3.68 -12.08 -13.96
C ALA A 15 4.39 -11.42 -12.77
N ASP A 16 5.51 -10.73 -13.02
CA ASP A 16 6.24 -9.98 -12.00
C ASP A 16 5.40 -8.85 -11.39
N LEU A 17 4.59 -8.16 -12.20
CA LEU A 17 3.70 -7.10 -11.71
C LEU A 17 2.60 -7.64 -10.80
N ILE A 18 2.12 -8.86 -11.04
CA ILE A 18 1.15 -9.54 -10.18
C ILE A 18 1.81 -10.10 -8.92
N ALA A 19 3.03 -10.63 -9.04
CA ALA A 19 3.78 -11.19 -7.92
C ALA A 19 4.36 -10.11 -6.99
N ALA A 20 4.53 -8.87 -7.49
CA ALA A 20 4.95 -7.73 -6.70
C ALA A 20 3.95 -7.48 -5.56
N ALA A 21 4.43 -7.52 -4.33
CA ALA A 21 3.61 -7.22 -3.16
C ALA A 21 3.16 -5.76 -3.22
N GLY A 22 1.85 -5.55 -3.31
CA GLY A 22 1.24 -4.22 -3.32
C GLY A 22 1.19 -3.61 -1.92
N ARG A 23 1.14 -2.27 -1.88
CA ARG A 23 0.80 -1.56 -0.65
C ARG A 23 -0.66 -1.78 -0.33
N ARG A 24 -0.94 -2.12 0.92
CA ARG A 24 -2.28 -2.27 1.49
C ARG A 24 -2.52 -1.12 2.43
N LEU A 25 -3.66 -0.46 2.26
CA LEU A 25 -4.13 0.59 3.15
C LEU A 25 -5.26 0.02 4.03
N GLY A 26 -5.26 0.37 5.30
CA GLY A 26 -6.25 -0.09 6.27
C GLY A 26 -6.33 0.81 7.50
N ASP A 27 -7.25 0.48 8.40
CA ASP A 27 -7.41 1.13 9.72
C ASP A 27 -7.44 2.66 9.64
N ILE A 28 -8.32 3.18 8.78
CA ILE A 28 -8.50 4.62 8.60
C ILE A 28 -9.07 5.24 9.87
N ALA A 29 -8.48 6.36 10.30
CA ALA A 29 -8.95 7.18 11.40
C ALA A 29 -8.92 8.66 11.01
N VAL A 30 -9.77 9.47 11.63
CA VAL A 30 -9.85 10.92 11.41
C VAL A 30 -9.75 11.63 12.75
N ASP A 31 -8.90 12.64 12.84
CA ASP A 31 -8.76 13.55 13.99
C ASP A 31 -8.70 15.00 13.50
N GLY A 32 -9.75 15.77 13.77
CA GLY A 32 -9.95 17.09 13.18
C GLY A 32 -9.92 17.04 11.65
N ASP A 33 -9.04 17.84 11.05
CA ASP A 33 -8.81 17.87 9.59
C ASP A 33 -7.79 16.82 9.12
N SER A 34 -7.22 16.02 10.03
CA SER A 34 -6.20 15.03 9.69
C SER A 34 -6.80 13.65 9.47
N VAL A 35 -6.37 12.97 8.40
CA VAL A 35 -6.70 11.59 8.07
C VAL A 35 -5.47 10.72 8.27
N TYR A 36 -5.64 9.61 8.99
CA TYR A 36 -4.60 8.63 9.28
C TYR A 36 -5.00 7.28 8.71
N TRP A 37 -4.01 6.49 8.30
CA TRP A 37 -4.20 5.09 7.91
C TRP A 37 -2.93 4.30 8.17
N ILE A 38 -3.08 2.98 8.27
CA ILE A 38 -1.96 2.06 8.22
C ILE A 38 -1.68 1.71 6.76
N GLU A 39 -0.43 1.89 6.33
CA GLU A 39 0.05 1.50 5.00
C GLU A 39 1.14 0.44 5.12
N SER A 40 1.00 -0.66 4.36
CA SER A 40 2.05 -1.67 4.28
C SER A 40 3.23 -1.17 3.44
N ARG A 41 4.43 -1.60 3.82
CA ARG A 41 5.70 -1.36 3.12
C ARG A 41 6.35 -2.71 2.79
N PRO A 42 5.89 -3.42 1.74
CA PRO A 42 6.48 -4.70 1.35
C PRO A 42 7.99 -4.61 1.08
N GLU A 43 8.44 -3.48 0.55
CA GLU A 43 9.84 -3.14 0.28
C GLU A 43 10.68 -2.85 1.54
N GLN A 44 10.04 -2.75 2.72
CA GLN A 44 10.70 -2.48 4.01
C GLN A 44 10.40 -3.62 5.00
N GLU A 45 10.79 -4.83 4.63
CA GLU A 45 10.62 -6.05 5.46
C GLU A 45 9.16 -6.33 5.85
N GLY A 46 8.20 -5.90 5.02
CA GLY A 46 6.78 -6.10 5.25
C GLY A 46 6.23 -5.35 6.47
N ARG A 47 6.91 -4.28 6.91
CA ARG A 47 6.41 -3.48 8.03
C ARG A 47 5.19 -2.66 7.65
N ASN A 48 4.41 -2.32 8.66
CA ASN A 48 3.30 -1.37 8.57
C ASN A 48 3.71 -0.04 9.20
N THR A 49 3.28 1.07 8.60
CA THR A 49 3.51 2.43 9.10
C THR A 49 2.21 3.21 9.19
N ILE A 50 2.13 4.15 10.14
CA ILE A 50 1.04 5.14 10.16
C ILE A 50 1.40 6.26 9.17
N MET A 51 0.49 6.50 8.24
CA MET A 51 0.50 7.67 7.37
C MET A 51 -0.46 8.71 7.92
N MET A 52 -0.19 9.98 7.65
CA MET A 52 -1.05 11.10 7.97
C MET A 52 -1.14 12.05 6.77
N TRP A 53 -2.33 12.55 6.52
CA TRP A 53 -2.58 13.63 5.57
C TRP A 53 -3.55 14.63 6.17
N ASN A 54 -3.35 15.92 5.90
CA ASN A 54 -4.29 16.98 6.23
C ASN A 54 -4.45 17.95 5.05
N PRO A 55 -5.62 18.62 4.90
CA PRO A 55 -5.82 19.67 3.92
C PRO A 55 -4.74 20.75 4.02
N GLY A 56 -4.05 21.02 2.90
CA GLY A 56 -2.99 22.01 2.83
C GLY A 56 -1.66 21.59 3.46
N GLY A 57 -1.55 20.38 4.02
CA GLY A 57 -0.31 19.80 4.49
C GLY A 57 0.27 18.75 3.54
N GLU A 58 1.47 18.28 3.89
CA GLU A 58 2.15 17.21 3.15
C GLU A 58 1.71 15.83 3.67
N LEU A 59 1.66 14.88 2.74
CA LEU A 59 1.56 13.47 3.09
C LEU A 59 2.78 13.06 3.92
N ARG A 60 2.56 12.64 5.17
CA ARG A 60 3.63 12.32 6.11
C ARG A 60 3.58 10.87 6.54
N GLU A 61 4.75 10.24 6.54
CA GLU A 61 4.96 9.00 7.27
C GLU A 61 5.28 9.32 8.74
N VAL A 62 4.41 8.87 9.65
CA VAL A 62 4.50 9.17 11.08
C VAL A 62 5.42 8.18 11.79
N THR A 63 5.44 6.92 11.36
CA THR A 63 6.22 5.86 11.99
C THR A 63 7.46 5.51 11.14
N PRO A 64 8.67 5.97 11.52
CA PRO A 64 9.87 5.71 10.73
C PRO A 64 10.31 4.23 10.81
N PRO A 65 11.09 3.73 9.83
CA PRO A 65 11.80 2.46 9.98
C PRO A 65 12.71 2.47 11.23
N PRO A 66 12.91 1.33 11.92
CA PRO A 66 12.41 -0.02 11.58
C PRO A 66 11.09 -0.38 12.26
N PHE A 67 10.34 0.57 12.84
CA PHE A 67 9.14 0.27 13.60
C PHE A 67 8.02 -0.32 12.73
N ASN A 68 7.29 -1.29 13.28
CA ASN A 68 6.23 -2.02 12.60
C ASN A 68 4.91 -1.91 13.37
N VAL A 69 3.94 -1.18 12.82
CA VAL A 69 2.62 -0.92 13.43
C VAL A 69 1.70 -2.12 13.18
N ARG A 70 1.82 -3.13 14.03
CA ARG A 70 0.96 -4.33 14.02
C ARG A 70 0.90 -4.97 15.40
N SER A 71 -0.12 -5.77 15.63
CA SER A 71 -0.23 -6.62 16.82
C SER A 71 -0.43 -8.08 16.42
N ARG A 72 -0.37 -8.97 17.40
CA ARG A 72 -0.86 -10.36 17.32
C ARG A 72 -2.12 -10.54 18.16
N ALA A 73 -2.86 -9.46 18.41
CA ALA A 73 -4.09 -9.58 19.17
C ALA A 73 -5.09 -10.41 18.35
N HIS A 74 -5.75 -11.36 19.01
CA HIS A 74 -6.64 -12.34 18.38
C HIS A 74 -5.95 -13.36 17.44
N GLU A 75 -4.61 -13.50 17.53
CA GLU A 75 -3.78 -14.51 16.83
C GLU A 75 -2.69 -15.15 17.70
#